data_AF-A0A6A8QN29-F1
#
_entry.id   AF-A0A6A8QN29-F1
#
_cell.length_a   1.000
_cell.length_b   1.000
_cell.length_c   1.000
_cell.angle_alpha   90.00
_cell.angle_beta   90.00
_cell.angle_gamma   90.00
#
_symmetry.space_group_name_H-M   'P 1'
#
loop_
_entity.id
_entity.type
_entity.pdbx_description
1 polymer ?
#
loop_
_entity_poly.entity_id
_entity_poly.type
_entity_poly.pdbx_seq_one_letter_code
_entity_poly.pdbx_strand_id
1 'polypeptide(L)'
;MAASDTKILLPHWRRWRWFSTATVALLAVVMTAGVWRQTRDSAIDNARSLFSLRVDELAAALAARDADFEQVLRAARGLLAADRAVDVREWRTYVQALNIGSHNVGLGCLAVLDVVPAADRDRFAAAQKRGRPDFEIRAREARDPMVIARLVEPARPPCGGVAGQEVSGETARAEERGRA
;
A
#
# COMPACT_ATOMS: atom_id res chain seq x y z
N MET A 1 42.72 84.51 -27.60
CA MET A 1 42.85 83.60 -26.43
C MET A 1 41.85 82.48 -26.64
N ALA A 2 42.36 81.29 -26.96
CA ALA A 2 41.60 80.18 -27.52
C ALA A 2 40.97 79.30 -26.43
N ALA A 3 39.74 78.84 -26.67
CA ALA A 3 39.20 77.62 -26.08
C ALA A 3 38.23 77.01 -27.09
N SER A 4 38.75 76.15 -27.96
CA SER A 4 37.97 75.36 -28.90
C SER A 4 37.31 74.19 -28.19
N ASP A 5 35.98 74.21 -28.15
CA ASP A 5 35.12 73.11 -27.73
C ASP A 5 35.44 71.83 -28.52
N THR A 6 36.03 70.85 -27.85
CA THR A 6 36.33 69.56 -28.45
C THR A 6 35.15 68.62 -28.20
N LYS A 7 34.11 68.70 -29.05
CA LYS A 7 33.06 67.68 -29.07
C LYS A 7 33.65 66.40 -29.67
N ILE A 8 34.10 65.51 -28.79
CA ILE A 8 34.56 64.16 -29.12
C ILE A 8 33.35 63.40 -29.69
N LEU A 9 33.18 63.48 -31.01
CA LEU A 9 32.25 62.68 -31.80
C LEU A 9 32.74 61.23 -31.75
N LEU A 10 32.20 60.45 -30.81
CA LEU A 10 32.45 59.01 -30.72
C LEU A 10 32.05 58.36 -32.08
N PRO A 11 32.99 57.71 -32.80
CA PRO A 11 32.76 57.27 -34.17
C PRO A 11 31.61 56.25 -34.28
N HIS A 12 30.69 56.49 -35.21
CA HIS A 12 29.54 55.64 -35.55
C HIS A 12 29.95 54.22 -36.00
N TRP A 13 31.18 54.06 -36.54
CA TRP A 13 31.88 52.77 -36.73
C TRP A 13 31.79 51.87 -35.50
N ARG A 14 31.88 52.45 -34.29
CA ARG A 14 32.01 51.68 -33.04
C ARG A 14 30.65 51.15 -32.62
N ARG A 15 29.59 51.90 -32.90
CA ARG A 15 28.20 51.43 -32.73
C ARG A 15 27.92 50.26 -33.67
N TRP A 16 28.37 50.32 -34.94
CA TRP A 16 28.13 49.24 -35.89
C TRP A 16 28.83 47.92 -35.50
N ARG A 17 30.08 47.98 -35.02
CA ARG A 17 30.80 46.82 -34.47
C ARG A 17 30.14 46.24 -33.22
N TRP A 18 29.53 47.07 -32.38
CA TRP A 18 28.82 46.61 -31.18
C TRP A 18 27.49 45.92 -31.52
N PHE A 19 26.79 46.40 -32.56
CA PHE A 19 25.57 45.76 -33.04
C PHE A 19 25.84 44.35 -33.57
N SER A 20 26.90 44.14 -34.36
CA SER A 20 27.20 42.80 -34.89
C SER A 20 27.55 41.80 -33.78
N THR A 21 28.34 42.20 -32.79
CA THR A 21 28.65 41.33 -31.64
C THR A 21 27.43 41.02 -30.80
N ALA A 22 26.54 42.01 -30.60
CA ALA A 22 25.31 41.81 -29.85
C ALA A 22 24.36 40.83 -30.55
N THR A 23 24.23 40.91 -31.88
CA THR A 23 23.39 39.98 -32.65
C THR A 23 23.90 38.55 -32.57
N VAL A 24 25.21 38.33 -32.71
CA VAL A 24 25.81 36.98 -32.61
C VAL A 24 25.63 36.41 -31.21
N ALA A 25 25.86 37.23 -30.17
CA ALA A 25 25.65 36.82 -28.78
C ALA A 25 24.18 36.47 -28.51
N LEU A 26 23.25 37.28 -29.01
CA LEU A 26 21.81 37.02 -28.89
C LEU A 26 21.43 35.70 -29.57
N LEU A 27 21.93 35.44 -30.77
CA LEU A 27 21.66 34.20 -31.50
C LEU A 27 22.18 32.97 -30.74
N ALA A 28 23.40 33.05 -30.19
CA ALA A 28 23.98 31.97 -29.38
C ALA A 28 23.15 31.69 -28.11
N VAL A 29 22.68 32.72 -27.43
CA VAL A 29 21.79 32.59 -26.25
C VAL A 29 20.46 31.96 -26.65
N VAL A 30 19.85 32.39 -27.76
CA VAL A 30 18.57 31.81 -28.23
C VAL A 30 18.74 30.34 -28.58
N MET A 31 19.81 29.96 -29.29
CA MET A 31 20.11 28.56 -29.58
C MET A 31 20.31 27.75 -28.31
N THR A 32 21.11 28.26 -27.38
CA THR A 32 21.38 27.57 -26.10
C THR A 32 20.10 27.41 -25.28
N ALA A 33 19.27 28.44 -25.22
CA ALA A 33 17.98 28.39 -24.54
C ALA A 33 17.01 27.40 -25.20
N GLY A 34 17.01 27.30 -26.54
CA GLY A 34 16.22 26.32 -27.28
C GLY A 34 16.63 24.88 -26.98
N VAL A 35 17.93 24.58 -27.06
CA VAL A 35 18.48 23.24 -26.74
C VAL A 35 18.23 22.88 -25.28
N TRP A 36 18.40 23.84 -24.37
CA TRP A 36 18.18 23.62 -22.94
C TRP A 36 16.71 23.31 -22.63
N ARG A 37 15.76 24.05 -23.23
CA ARG A 37 14.33 23.77 -23.09
C ARG A 37 13.98 22.39 -23.62
N GLN A 38 14.43 22.05 -24.82
CA GLN A 38 14.19 20.73 -25.41
C GLN A 38 14.72 19.60 -24.52
N THR A 39 15.95 19.75 -24.01
CA THR A 39 16.56 18.77 -23.11
C THR A 39 15.79 18.65 -21.80
N ARG A 40 15.34 19.79 -21.24
CA ARG A 40 14.57 19.82 -19.99
C ARG A 40 13.20 19.17 -20.17
N ASP A 41 12.48 19.48 -21.24
CA ASP A 41 11.16 18.92 -21.52
C ASP A 41 11.26 17.41 -21.76
N SER A 42 12.26 16.98 -22.56
CA SER A 42 12.56 15.56 -22.77
C SER A 42 12.88 14.82 -21.45
N ALA A 43 13.60 15.46 -20.53
CA ALA A 43 13.90 14.88 -19.23
C ALA A 43 12.65 14.74 -18.35
N ILE A 44 11.74 15.73 -18.39
CA ILE A 44 10.46 15.69 -17.66
C ILE A 44 9.55 14.61 -18.23
N ASP A 45 9.43 14.51 -19.55
CA ASP A 45 8.57 13.53 -20.21
C ASP A 45 9.07 12.10 -20.00
N ASN A 46 10.40 11.90 -20.02
CA ASN A 46 11.00 10.63 -19.65
C ASN A 46 10.72 10.27 -18.17
N ALA A 47 10.88 11.23 -17.26
CA ALA A 47 10.59 11.03 -15.84
C ALA A 47 9.12 10.66 -15.61
N ARG A 48 8.18 11.32 -16.31
CA ARG A 48 6.75 11.00 -16.26
C ARG A 48 6.45 9.61 -16.80
N SER A 49 7.04 9.24 -17.94
CA SER A 49 6.84 7.93 -18.55
C SER A 49 7.33 6.81 -17.64
N LEU A 50 8.53 6.97 -17.05
CA LEU A 50 9.05 6.03 -16.07
C LEU A 50 8.16 5.95 -14.83
N PHE A 51 7.70 7.09 -14.32
CA PHE A 51 6.80 7.12 -13.18
C PHE A 51 5.49 6.36 -13.45
N SER A 52 4.84 6.62 -14.59
CA SER A 52 3.62 5.92 -14.99
C SER A 52 3.84 4.41 -15.10
N LEU A 53 4.93 3.98 -15.77
CA LEU A 53 5.28 2.56 -15.86
C LEU A 53 5.43 1.92 -14.47
N ARG A 54 6.09 2.60 -13.52
CA ARG A 54 6.24 2.09 -12.15
C ARG A 54 4.93 2.03 -11.39
N VAL A 55 4.05 3.02 -11.55
CA VAL A 55 2.73 3.02 -10.93
C VAL A 55 1.89 1.87 -11.46
N ASP A 56 1.91 1.64 -12.78
CA ASP A 56 1.16 0.56 -13.42
C ASP A 56 1.70 -0.81 -12.99
N GLU A 57 3.02 -0.99 -12.92
CA GLU A 57 3.68 -2.19 -12.37
C GLU A 57 3.23 -2.47 -10.93
N LEU A 58 3.23 -1.44 -10.07
CA LEU A 58 2.81 -1.56 -8.67
C LEU A 58 1.32 -1.88 -8.56
N ALA A 59 0.47 -1.23 -9.35
CA ALA A 59 -0.97 -1.48 -9.36
C ALA A 59 -1.28 -2.92 -9.80
N ALA A 60 -0.60 -3.41 -10.86
CA ALA A 60 -0.74 -4.78 -11.32
C ALA A 60 -0.27 -5.79 -10.28
N ALA A 61 0.84 -5.53 -9.58
CA ALA A 61 1.33 -6.38 -8.50
C ALA A 61 0.36 -6.45 -7.31
N LEU A 62 -0.28 -5.32 -6.95
CA LEU A 62 -1.31 -5.29 -5.92
C LEU A 62 -2.55 -6.09 -6.32
N ALA A 63 -3.04 -5.90 -7.56
CA ALA A 63 -4.20 -6.63 -8.06
C ALA A 63 -3.97 -8.14 -8.13
N ALA A 64 -2.77 -8.57 -8.55
CA ALA A 64 -2.38 -9.98 -8.54
C ALA A 64 -2.43 -10.57 -7.12
N ARG A 65 -1.92 -9.82 -6.14
CA ARG A 65 -1.90 -10.24 -4.74
C ARG A 65 -3.30 -10.31 -4.11
N ASP A 66 -4.21 -9.42 -4.49
CA ASP A 66 -5.61 -9.49 -4.04
C ASP A 66 -6.30 -10.77 -4.53
N ALA A 67 -6.03 -11.17 -5.78
CA ALA A 67 -6.53 -12.43 -6.34
C ALA A 67 -5.99 -13.64 -5.59
N ASP A 68 -4.71 -13.63 -5.21
CA ASP A 68 -4.10 -14.69 -4.40
C ASP A 68 -4.77 -14.81 -3.01
N PHE A 69 -5.09 -13.68 -2.38
CA PHE A 69 -5.78 -13.65 -1.09
C PHE A 69 -7.18 -14.24 -1.19
N GLU A 70 -7.93 -13.89 -2.24
CA GLU A 70 -9.25 -14.45 -2.49
C GLU A 70 -9.17 -15.97 -2.71
N GLN A 71 -8.16 -16.44 -3.46
CA GLN A 71 -7.96 -17.86 -3.70
C GLN A 71 -7.66 -18.64 -2.41
N VAL A 72 -6.83 -18.09 -1.51
CA VAL A 72 -6.55 -18.68 -0.19
C VAL A 72 -7.83 -18.77 0.64
N LEU A 73 -8.64 -17.71 0.71
CA LEU A 73 -9.90 -17.72 1.45
C LEU A 73 -10.92 -18.71 0.86
N ARG A 74 -10.98 -18.81 -0.48
CA ARG A 74 -11.86 -19.76 -1.18
C ARG A 74 -11.44 -21.20 -0.89
N ALA A 75 -10.13 -21.48 -0.87
CA ALA A 75 -9.61 -22.79 -0.50
C ALA A 75 -9.93 -23.13 0.96
N ALA A 76 -9.78 -22.17 1.89
CA ALA A 76 -10.08 -22.38 3.31
C ALA A 76 -11.57 -22.66 3.53
N ARG A 77 -12.44 -21.93 2.81
CA ARG A 77 -13.87 -22.20 2.77
C ARG A 77 -14.18 -23.59 2.21
N GLY A 78 -13.44 -24.04 1.19
CA GLY A 78 -13.56 -25.39 0.64
C GLY A 78 -13.29 -26.48 1.69
N LEU A 79 -12.21 -26.33 2.47
CA LEU A 79 -11.90 -27.24 3.58
C LEU A 79 -13.04 -27.28 4.61
N LEU A 80 -13.50 -26.11 5.08
CA LEU A 80 -14.57 -26.01 6.09
C LEU A 80 -15.95 -26.48 5.58
N ALA A 81 -16.16 -26.48 4.26
CA ALA A 81 -17.36 -27.04 3.66
C ALA A 81 -17.32 -28.58 3.62
N ALA A 82 -16.13 -29.17 3.48
CA ALA A 82 -15.93 -30.62 3.48
C ALA A 82 -15.99 -31.19 4.90
N ASP A 83 -15.41 -30.50 5.88
CA ASP A 83 -15.47 -30.88 7.29
C ASP A 83 -15.71 -29.64 8.17
N ARG A 84 -16.78 -29.68 8.97
CA ARG A 84 -17.13 -28.59 9.90
C ARG A 84 -16.39 -28.68 11.23
N ALA A 85 -15.77 -29.81 11.54
CA ALA A 85 -15.14 -30.11 12.83
C ALA A 85 -13.61 -29.98 12.82
N VAL A 86 -13.05 -29.22 11.88
CA VAL A 86 -11.58 -29.00 11.77
C VAL A 86 -10.99 -28.53 13.10
N ASP A 87 -10.00 -29.27 13.58
CA ASP A 87 -9.30 -28.98 14.82
C ASP A 87 -8.11 -28.01 14.65
N VAL A 88 -7.47 -27.62 15.75
CA VAL A 88 -6.33 -26.68 15.74
C VAL A 88 -5.11 -27.24 15.00
N ARG A 89 -4.88 -28.55 15.05
CA ARG A 89 -3.74 -29.21 14.40
C ARG A 89 -3.98 -29.35 12.90
N GLU A 90 -5.17 -29.77 12.49
CA GLU A 90 -5.58 -29.86 11.09
C GLU A 90 -5.54 -28.50 10.42
N TRP A 91 -6.07 -27.47 11.10
CA TRP A 91 -5.98 -26.09 10.63
C TRP A 91 -4.53 -25.63 10.46
N ARG A 92 -3.66 -25.93 11.42
CA ARG A 92 -2.23 -25.61 11.31
C ARG A 92 -1.58 -26.31 10.14
N THR A 93 -1.80 -27.61 9.98
CA THR A 93 -1.25 -28.38 8.86
C THR A 93 -1.73 -27.82 7.53
N TYR A 94 -3.02 -27.47 7.42
CA TYR A 94 -3.58 -26.83 6.24
C TYR A 94 -2.91 -25.48 5.94
N VAL A 95 -2.81 -24.60 6.93
CA VAL A 95 -2.19 -23.26 6.76
C VAL A 95 -0.69 -23.35 6.44
N GLN A 96 0.02 -24.32 7.01
CA GLN A 96 1.41 -24.59 6.67
C GLN A 96 1.57 -25.12 5.24
N ALA A 97 0.67 -25.99 4.79
CA ALA A 97 0.66 -26.51 3.42
C ALA A 97 0.37 -25.42 2.37
N LEU A 98 -0.44 -24.41 2.71
CA LEU A 98 -0.65 -23.23 1.87
C LEU A 98 0.61 -22.37 1.70
N ASN A 99 1.63 -22.56 2.55
CA ASN A 99 2.93 -21.89 2.45
C ASN A 99 2.80 -20.35 2.33
N ILE A 100 1.86 -19.77 3.07
CA ILE A 100 1.46 -18.36 3.01
C ILE A 100 2.67 -17.43 3.22
N GLY A 101 3.63 -17.81 4.07
CA GLY A 101 4.79 -16.99 4.39
C GLY A 101 5.83 -16.81 3.28
N SER A 102 5.89 -17.70 2.28
CA SER A 102 6.90 -17.61 1.20
C SER A 102 6.36 -16.99 -0.09
N HIS A 103 5.05 -17.09 -0.35
CA HIS A 103 4.42 -16.56 -1.57
C HIS A 103 3.53 -15.33 -1.30
N ASN A 104 3.05 -15.11 -0.07
CA ASN A 104 2.08 -14.08 0.27
C ASN A 104 2.62 -13.12 1.35
N VAL A 105 3.67 -12.36 1.00
CA VAL A 105 4.24 -11.33 1.88
C VAL A 105 3.16 -10.30 2.23
N GLY A 106 2.63 -10.39 3.45
CA GLY A 106 1.70 -9.43 4.05
C GLY A 106 0.28 -9.94 4.34
N LEU A 107 0.00 -11.23 4.21
CA LEU A 107 -1.05 -11.86 5.03
C LEU A 107 -0.51 -12.05 6.45
N GLY A 108 -1.11 -11.34 7.41
CA GLY A 108 -0.71 -11.44 8.81
C GLY A 108 -1.16 -12.75 9.45
N CYS A 109 -2.46 -13.04 9.35
CA CYS A 109 -3.10 -14.19 9.99
C CYS A 109 -4.21 -14.74 9.09
N LEU A 110 -4.46 -16.05 9.16
CA LEU A 110 -5.68 -16.66 8.66
C LEU A 110 -6.52 -17.14 9.86
N ALA A 111 -7.78 -16.70 9.91
CA ALA A 111 -8.67 -16.97 11.02
C ALA A 111 -10.03 -17.49 10.56
N VAL A 112 -10.59 -18.42 11.35
CA VAL A 112 -11.97 -18.88 11.22
C VAL A 112 -12.79 -18.20 12.31
N LEU A 113 -13.82 -17.47 11.88
CA LEU A 113 -14.73 -16.75 12.75
C LEU A 113 -16.04 -17.51 12.88
N ASP A 114 -16.46 -17.78 14.12
CA ASP A 114 -17.76 -18.38 14.40
C ASP A 114 -18.72 -17.32 14.96
N VAL A 115 -19.97 -17.38 14.52
CA VAL A 115 -21.07 -16.59 15.09
C VAL A 115 -21.67 -17.39 16.25
N VAL A 116 -21.60 -16.85 17.46
CA VAL A 116 -21.98 -17.51 18.71
C VAL A 116 -23.01 -16.66 19.44
N PRO A 117 -24.24 -17.17 19.70
CA PRO A 117 -25.20 -16.47 20.56
C PRO A 117 -24.59 -16.17 21.92
N ALA A 118 -24.90 -15.01 22.50
CA ALA A 118 -24.35 -14.61 23.79
C ALA A 118 -24.68 -15.63 24.90
N ALA A 119 -25.84 -16.29 24.81
CA ALA A 119 -26.27 -17.36 25.71
C ALA A 119 -25.40 -18.63 25.65
N ASP A 120 -24.74 -18.90 24.52
CA ASP A 120 -23.91 -20.09 24.31
C ASP A 120 -22.42 -19.85 24.61
N ARG A 121 -22.05 -18.65 25.08
CA ARG A 121 -20.66 -18.23 25.32
C ARG A 121 -19.86 -19.25 26.13
N ASP A 122 -20.33 -19.63 27.31
CA ASP A 122 -19.58 -20.49 28.22
C ASP A 122 -19.48 -21.92 27.69
N ARG A 123 -20.55 -22.40 27.05
CA ARG A 123 -20.57 -23.69 26.36
C ARG A 123 -19.56 -23.72 25.23
N PHE A 124 -19.49 -22.66 24.43
CA PHE A 124 -18.53 -22.52 23.35
C PHE A 124 -17.09 -22.48 23.89
N ALA A 125 -16.82 -21.66 24.92
CA ALA A 125 -15.50 -21.60 25.55
C ALA A 125 -15.05 -22.97 26.09
N ALA A 126 -15.92 -23.69 26.78
CA ALA A 126 -15.64 -25.03 27.29
C ALA A 126 -15.35 -26.04 26.16
N ALA A 127 -16.05 -25.93 25.02
CA ALA A 127 -15.78 -26.77 23.85
C ALA A 127 -14.38 -26.49 23.26
N GLN A 128 -13.99 -25.22 23.13
CA GLN A 128 -12.67 -24.84 22.59
C GLN A 128 -11.51 -25.24 23.50
N LYS A 129 -11.72 -25.27 24.82
CA LYS A 129 -10.72 -25.71 25.80
C LYS A 129 -10.23 -27.15 25.60
N ARG A 130 -10.99 -27.99 24.91
CA ARG A 130 -10.57 -29.36 24.55
C ARG A 130 -9.38 -29.38 23.60
N GLY A 131 -9.30 -28.42 22.66
CA GLY A 131 -8.21 -28.30 21.69
C GLY A 131 -7.17 -27.23 22.03
N ARG A 132 -7.54 -26.24 22.86
CA ARG A 132 -6.67 -25.15 23.31
C ARG A 132 -6.98 -24.83 24.79
N PRO A 133 -6.26 -25.42 25.76
CA PRO A 133 -6.57 -25.28 27.19
C PRO A 133 -6.66 -23.82 27.67
N ASP A 134 -5.82 -22.94 27.12
CA ASP A 134 -5.75 -21.51 27.45
C ASP A 134 -6.76 -20.66 26.67
N PHE A 135 -7.77 -21.26 26.03
CA PHE A 135 -8.77 -20.52 25.27
C PHE A 135 -9.69 -19.72 26.20
N GLU A 136 -9.72 -18.41 25.97
CA GLU A 136 -10.60 -17.48 26.65
C GLU A 136 -11.28 -16.54 25.64
N ILE A 137 -12.58 -16.35 25.81
CA ILE A 137 -13.35 -15.39 25.00
C ILE A 137 -13.09 -13.99 25.56
N ARG A 138 -12.44 -13.16 24.76
CA ARG A 138 -12.12 -11.76 25.07
C ARG A 138 -13.08 -10.86 24.30
N ALA A 139 -14.16 -10.48 24.97
CA ALA A 139 -15.15 -9.52 24.47
C ALA A 139 -15.20 -8.32 25.41
N ARG A 140 -15.07 -7.11 24.86
CA ARG A 140 -15.16 -5.87 25.63
C ARG A 140 -16.61 -5.51 25.95
N GLU A 141 -17.53 -5.86 25.07
CA GLU A 141 -18.97 -5.60 25.19
C GLU A 141 -19.75 -6.88 24.81
N ALA A 142 -20.84 -7.15 25.52
CA ALA A 142 -21.72 -8.29 25.22
C ALA A 142 -22.63 -7.96 24.04
N ARG A 143 -22.18 -8.26 22.82
CA ARG A 143 -23.03 -8.24 21.62
C ARG A 143 -23.67 -9.59 21.41
N ASP A 144 -24.89 -9.57 20.88
CA ASP A 144 -25.61 -10.78 20.51
C ASP A 144 -26.07 -10.67 19.03
N PRO A 145 -25.59 -11.56 18.14
CA PRO A 145 -24.59 -12.61 18.37
C PRO A 145 -23.15 -12.08 18.47
N MET A 146 -22.28 -12.85 19.11
CA MET A 146 -20.83 -12.61 19.16
C MET A 146 -20.15 -13.21 17.94
N VAL A 147 -19.18 -12.51 17.33
CA VAL A 147 -18.31 -13.10 16.28
C VAL A 147 -16.93 -13.36 16.89
N ILE A 148 -16.58 -14.63 17.07
CA ILE A 148 -15.38 -15.05 17.82
C ILE A 148 -14.38 -15.73 16.88
N ALA A 149 -13.11 -15.32 16.95
CA ALA A 149 -12.03 -16.00 16.24
C ALA A 149 -11.69 -17.35 16.89
N ARG A 150 -12.15 -18.46 16.29
CA ARG A 150 -11.94 -19.83 16.80
C ARG A 150 -10.56 -20.36 16.49
N LEU A 151 -10.26 -20.48 15.19
CA LEU A 151 -8.98 -20.98 14.68
C LEU A 151 -8.18 -19.79 14.16
N VAL A 152 -6.90 -19.69 14.50
CA VAL A 152 -6.00 -18.63 14.03
C VAL A 152 -4.63 -19.24 13.84
N GLU A 153 -4.08 -19.05 12.65
CA GLU A 153 -2.68 -19.36 12.36
C GLU A 153 -2.03 -18.22 11.56
N PRO A 154 -0.73 -17.94 11.76
CA PRO A 154 0.17 -18.65 12.65
C PRO A 154 -0.08 -18.31 14.13
N ALA A 155 0.01 -19.27 15.05
CA ALA A 155 -0.17 -19.05 16.49
C ALA A 155 1.04 -18.35 17.16
N ARG A 156 1.61 -17.33 16.52
CA ARG A 156 2.77 -16.55 16.98
C ARG A 156 2.55 -15.05 16.67
N PRO A 157 3.29 -14.13 17.30
CA PRO A 157 3.17 -12.71 17.00
C PRO A 157 3.29 -12.41 15.49
N PRO A 158 2.45 -11.52 14.93
CA PRO A 158 1.47 -10.67 15.62
C PRO A 158 0.13 -11.35 15.99
N CYS A 159 -0.12 -12.56 15.50
CA CYS A 159 -1.43 -13.24 15.54
C CYS A 159 -1.70 -14.07 16.80
N GLY A 160 -0.69 -14.30 17.65
CA GLY A 160 -0.77 -15.20 18.80
C GLY A 160 -1.88 -14.84 19.80
N GLY A 161 -2.31 -13.57 19.82
CA GLY A 161 -3.37 -13.06 20.69
C GLY A 161 -4.72 -12.84 19.98
N VAL A 162 -4.96 -13.36 18.77
CA VAL A 162 -6.23 -13.14 18.06
C VAL A 162 -7.25 -14.23 18.39
N ALA A 163 -6.80 -15.44 18.72
CA ALA A 163 -7.67 -16.55 19.10
C ALA A 163 -8.53 -16.21 20.34
N GLY A 164 -9.86 -16.32 20.21
CA GLY A 164 -10.83 -15.99 21.25
C GLY A 164 -11.23 -14.51 21.30
N GLN A 165 -10.68 -13.66 20.42
CA GLN A 165 -11.11 -12.28 20.29
C GLN A 165 -12.51 -12.19 19.66
N GLU A 166 -13.34 -11.32 20.22
CA GLU A 166 -14.61 -10.89 19.63
C GLU A 166 -14.35 -9.76 18.61
N VAL A 167 -14.81 -9.94 17.36
CA VAL A 167 -14.40 -9.12 16.20
C VAL A 167 -15.49 -8.13 15.75
N SER A 168 -16.75 -8.33 16.15
CA SER A 168 -17.88 -7.49 15.68
C SER A 168 -17.77 -6.05 16.19
N GLY A 169 -17.14 -5.81 17.34
CA GLY A 169 -16.90 -4.46 17.86
C GLY A 169 -15.83 -3.64 17.10
N GLU A 170 -14.91 -4.29 16.39
CA GLU A 170 -13.83 -3.61 15.64
C GLU A 170 -14.22 -3.28 14.20
N THR A 171 -14.96 -4.16 13.54
CA THR A 171 -15.42 -3.97 12.15
C THR A 171 -16.37 -2.79 12.01
N ALA A 172 -17.34 -2.64 12.92
CA ALA A 172 -18.24 -1.49 12.93
C ALA A 172 -17.50 -0.14 13.10
N ARG A 173 -16.45 -0.10 13.94
CA ARG A 173 -15.64 1.13 14.14
C ARG A 173 -14.74 1.45 12.95
N ALA A 174 -14.27 0.46 12.22
CA ALA A 174 -13.49 0.66 11.01
C ALA A 174 -14.36 1.25 9.88
N GLU A 175 -15.59 0.76 9.74
CA GLU A 175 -16.55 1.25 8.74
C GLU A 175 -17.00 2.70 9.02
N GLU A 176 -17.21 3.06 10.29
CA GLU A 176 -17.53 4.44 10.69
C GLU A 176 -16.36 5.41 10.47
N ARG A 177 -15.11 4.99 10.73
CA ARG A 177 -13.92 5.82 10.46
C ARG A 177 -13.64 6.01 8.97
N GLY A 178 -14.00 5.05 8.13
CA GLY A 178 -13.83 5.16 6.67
C GLY A 178 -14.86 6.07 5.98
N ARG A 179 -15.94 6.44 6.68
CA ARG A 179 -16.98 7.35 6.18
C ARG A 179 -16.82 8.81 6.66
N ALA A 180 -15.92 9.07 7.60
CA ALA A 180 -15.62 10.40 8.14
C ALA A 180 -14.42 11.04 7.42
#